data_AF-A0A8X6SK52-F1
#
_entry.id   AF-A0A8X6SK52-F1
#
_cell.length_a   1.000
_cell.length_b   1.000
_cell.length_c   1.000
_cell.angle_alpha   90.00
_cell.angle_beta   90.00
_cell.angle_gamma   90.00
#
_symmetry.space_group_name_H-M   'P 1'
#
loop_
_entity.id
_entity.type
_entity.pdbx_description
1 polymer ?
#
loop_
_entity_poly.entity_id
_entity_poly.type
_entity_poly.pdbx_seq_one_letter_code
_entity_poly.pdbx_strand_id
1 'polypeptide(L)'
;MYLCKKSHGIPSSPRAAAVAKFRLLTGHDCLCAHLFRFNLVTSPICVLCDTGQDITAAHLDECSALNNLNCIVKRYWRARCLMT
;
A
#
# COMPACT_ATOMS: atom_id res chain seq x y z
N MET A 1 -8.40 -5.97 -11.75
CA MET A 1 -7.43 -7.01 -11.32
C MET A 1 -6.39 -6.36 -10.40
N TYR A 2 -6.32 -6.79 -9.14
CA TYR A 2 -5.34 -6.29 -8.16
C TYR A 2 -4.05 -7.11 -8.32
N LEU A 3 -2.98 -6.47 -8.79
CA LEU A 3 -1.71 -7.15 -9.11
C LEU A 3 -0.84 -7.27 -7.86
N CYS A 4 -0.99 -8.40 -7.19
CA CYS A 4 0.03 -9.11 -6.41
C CYS A 4 -0.12 -10.58 -6.81
N LYS A 5 0.98 -11.30 -7.09
CA LYS A 5 0.93 -12.66 -7.66
C LYS A 5 -0.03 -13.58 -6.88
N LYS A 6 -0.85 -14.34 -7.61
CA LYS A 6 -1.79 -15.33 -7.09
C LYS A 6 -1.06 -16.35 -6.23
N SER A 7 -1.36 -16.42 -4.94
CA SER A 7 -1.38 -17.71 -4.26
C SER A 7 -2.60 -18.47 -4.79
N HIS A 8 -2.43 -19.75 -5.15
CA HIS A 8 -3.54 -20.61 -5.54
C HIS A 8 -4.47 -20.82 -4.33
N GLY A 9 -5.46 -19.96 -4.15
CA GLY A 9 -6.42 -20.09 -3.05
C GLY A 9 -7.13 -18.79 -2.70
N ILE A 10 -8.44 -18.77 -2.97
CA ILE A 10 -9.44 -17.76 -2.58
C ILE A 10 -9.33 -16.40 -3.30
N PRO A 11 -10.39 -15.97 -4.03
CA PRO A 11 -10.45 -14.61 -4.56
C PRO A 11 -10.41 -13.59 -3.41
N SER A 12 -9.43 -12.70 -3.46
CA SER A 12 -9.17 -11.72 -2.39
C SER A 12 -10.22 -10.60 -2.29
N SER A 13 -11.14 -10.47 -3.26
CA SER A 13 -12.30 -9.57 -3.19
C SER A 13 -13.51 -10.33 -2.64
N PRO A 14 -14.28 -9.80 -1.66
CA PRO A 14 -14.36 -8.41 -1.15
C PRO A 14 -13.41 -8.05 0.01
N ARG A 15 -12.70 -9.03 0.57
CA ARG A 15 -11.88 -8.85 1.79
C ARG A 15 -10.78 -7.79 1.64
N ALA A 16 -10.00 -7.83 0.56
CA ALA A 16 -8.88 -6.91 0.33
C ALA A 16 -9.33 -5.46 0.24
N ALA A 17 -10.51 -5.21 -0.34
CA ALA A 17 -11.08 -3.86 -0.39
C ALA A 17 -11.51 -3.39 1.00
N ALA A 18 -12.16 -4.25 1.78
CA ALA A 18 -12.56 -3.93 3.15
C ALA A 18 -11.34 -3.63 4.05
N VAL A 19 -10.29 -4.47 3.96
CA VAL A 19 -9.06 -4.29 4.75
C VAL A 19 -8.36 -2.97 4.40
N ALA A 20 -8.17 -2.68 3.10
CA ALA A 20 -7.54 -1.44 2.68
C ALA A 20 -8.34 -0.22 3.16
N LYS A 21 -9.66 -0.21 2.93
CA LYS A 21 -10.53 0.88 3.40
C LYS A 21 -10.49 1.04 4.92
N PHE A 22 -10.58 -0.05 5.68
CA PHE A 22 -10.53 -0.01 7.14
C PHE A 22 -9.23 0.63 7.65
N ARG A 23 -8.08 0.20 7.11
CA ARG A 23 -6.78 0.75 7.50
C ARG A 23 -6.64 2.22 7.14
N LEU A 24 -7.05 2.60 5.94
CA LEU A 24 -7.02 4.00 5.47
C LEU A 24 -7.95 4.90 6.30
N LEU A 25 -9.18 4.44 6.59
CA LEU A 25 -10.17 5.22 7.34
C LEU A 25 -9.80 5.38 8.82
N THR A 26 -9.09 4.41 9.41
CA THR A 26 -8.72 4.43 10.83
C THR A 26 -7.35 5.07 11.09
N GLY A 27 -6.66 5.58 10.05
CA GLY A 27 -5.32 6.14 10.20
C GLY A 27 -4.24 5.08 10.50
N HIS A 28 -4.51 3.80 10.21
CA HIS A 28 -3.53 2.71 10.24
C HIS A 28 -2.89 2.53 8.86
N ASP A 29 -2.65 3.64 8.18
CA ASP A 29 -2.19 3.74 6.81
C ASP A 29 -0.67 3.84 6.69
N CYS A 30 0.08 4.06 7.79
CA CYS A 30 1.55 4.09 7.88
C CYS A 30 2.23 2.77 7.47
N LEU A 31 2.08 2.39 6.20
CA LEU A 31 2.42 1.08 5.66
C LEU A 31 3.92 0.84 5.73
N CYS A 32 4.76 1.81 5.32
CA CYS A 32 6.21 1.69 5.40
C CYS A 32 6.69 1.59 6.84
N ALA A 33 6.26 2.47 7.74
CA ALA A 33 6.63 2.42 9.15
C ALA A 33 6.27 1.07 9.79
N HIS A 34 5.09 0.52 9.47
CA HIS A 34 4.69 -0.81 9.93
C HIS A 34 5.61 -1.91 9.37
N LEU A 35 5.89 -1.91 8.06
CA LEU A 35 6.77 -2.90 7.44
C LEU A 35 8.22 -2.80 7.93
N PHE A 36 8.71 -1.58 8.19
CA PHE A 36 10.06 -1.31 8.69
C PHE A 36 10.27 -1.92 10.07
N ARG A 37 9.25 -1.85 10.96
CA ARG A 37 9.29 -2.51 12.27
C ARG A 37 9.46 -4.03 12.19
N PHE A 38 9.06 -4.64 11.08
CA PHE A 38 9.24 -6.07 10.81
C PHE A 38 10.49 -6.37 9.95
N ASN A 39 11.33 -5.37 9.69
CA ASN A 39 12.51 -5.47 8.80
C ASN A 39 12.17 -5.97 7.39
N LEU A 40 10.95 -5.70 6.90
CA LEU A 40 10.52 -6.06 5.54
C LEU A 40 10.89 -4.99 4.50
N VAL A 41 11.12 -3.75 4.95
CA VAL A 41 11.62 -2.64 4.14
C VAL A 41 12.82 -2.02 4.83
N THR A 42 13.68 -1.37 4.06
CA THR A 42 14.94 -0.78 4.54
C THR A 42 14.76 0.60 5.19
N SER A 43 13.61 1.25 4.98
CA SER A 43 13.34 2.60 5.48
C SER A 43 11.87 2.77 5.87
N PRO A 44 11.55 3.56 6.91
CA PRO A 44 10.17 3.88 7.28
C PRO A 44 9.48 4.86 6.31
N ILE A 45 10.23 5.53 5.44
CA ILE A 45 9.70 6.45 4.43
C ILE A 45 9.28 5.71 3.16
N CYS A 46 8.58 6.40 2.26
CA CYS A 46 8.25 5.88 0.94
C CYS A 46 9.52 5.58 0.13
N VAL A 47 9.72 4.31 -0.21
CA VAL A 47 10.81 3.86 -1.09
C VAL A 47 10.41 3.81 -2.56
N LEU A 48 9.16 4.16 -2.89
CA LEU A 48 8.64 4.12 -4.26
C LEU A 48 8.78 5.45 -4.99
N CYS A 49 8.89 6.56 -4.27
CA CYS A 49 9.10 7.87 -4.84
C CYS A 49 10.09 8.67 -3.99
N ASP A 50 10.79 9.61 -4.62
CA ASP A 50 11.89 10.36 -4.00
C ASP A 50 11.42 11.54 -3.12
N THR A 51 10.18 11.50 -2.60
CA THR A 51 9.62 12.59 -1.78
C THR A 51 10.03 12.51 -0.30
N GLY A 52 10.60 11.39 0.14
CA GLY A 52 11.00 11.17 1.53
C GLY A 52 9.84 11.25 2.55
N GLN A 53 8.60 11.09 2.09
CA GLN A 53 7.40 11.15 2.94
C GLN A 53 6.99 9.75 3.42
N ASP A 54 6.30 9.70 4.56
CA ASP A 54 5.63 8.48 4.99
C ASP A 54 4.48 8.12 4.02
N ILE A 55 4.23 6.82 3.87
CA ILE A 55 3.11 6.34 3.06
C ILE A 55 1.84 6.40 3.89
N THR A 56 1.20 7.56 3.86
CA THR A 56 -0.16 7.80 4.37
C THR A 56 -1.18 7.71 3.22
N ALA A 57 -2.47 7.80 3.53
CA ALA A 57 -3.56 7.86 2.58
C ALA A 57 -3.41 9.05 1.62
N ALA A 58 -3.05 10.22 2.16
CA ALA A 58 -2.75 11.40 1.36
C ALA A 58 -1.56 11.14 0.42
N HIS A 59 -0.47 10.58 0.96
CA HIS A 59 0.69 10.26 0.14
C HIS A 59 0.38 9.22 -0.94
N LEU A 60 -0.45 8.21 -0.66
CA LEU A 60 -0.86 7.22 -1.66
C LEU A 60 -1.55 7.87 -2.87
N ASP A 61 -2.28 8.96 -2.67
CA ASP A 61 -2.95 9.68 -3.75
C ASP A 61 -1.99 10.59 -4.55
N GLU A 62 -0.94 11.10 -3.91
CA GLU A 62 0.06 11.99 -4.50
C GLU A 62 1.30 11.26 -5.07
N CYS A 63 1.53 10.01 -4.64
CA CYS A 63 2.72 9.25 -4.98
C CYS A 63 2.84 9.05 -6.50
N SER A 64 3.91 9.59 -7.08
CA SER A 64 4.18 9.53 -8.53
C SER A 64 4.27 8.10 -9.06
N ALA A 65 4.73 7.14 -8.23
CA ALA A 65 4.80 5.72 -8.59
C ALA A 65 3.44 5.01 -8.64
N LEU A 66 2.38 5.63 -8.10
CA LEU A 66 1.03 5.06 -7.96
C LEU A 66 -0.06 5.89 -8.68
N ASN A 67 0.31 7.01 -9.29
CA ASN A 67 -0.61 7.97 -9.90
C ASN A 67 -1.44 7.38 -11.06
N ASN A 68 -0.96 6.32 -11.71
CA ASN A 68 -1.63 5.64 -12.82
C ASN A 68 -2.81 4.75 -12.40
N LEU A 69 -3.01 4.55 -11.09
CA LEU A 69 -4.14 3.79 -10.55
C LEU A 69 -5.30 4.71 -10.18
N ASN A 70 -6.53 4.32 -10.51
CA ASN A 70 -7.73 5.16 -10.35
C ASN A 70 -8.48 4.99 -9.00
N CYS A 71 -7.90 4.30 -8.03
CA CYS A 71 -8.55 4.05 -6.74
C CYS A 71 -7.52 3.84 -5.63
N ILE A 72 -7.70 4.50 -4.49
CA ILE A 72 -6.82 4.41 -3.33
C ILE A 72 -6.61 2.98 -2.82
N VAL A 73 -7.62 2.10 -2.93
CA VAL A 73 -7.48 0.66 -2.59
C VAL A 73 -6.46 -0.02 -3.50
N LYS A 74 -6.48 0.29 -4.81
CA LYS A 74 -5.49 -0.27 -5.74
C LYS A 74 -4.10 0.29 -5.44
N ARG A 75 -3.99 1.59 -5.14
CA ARG A 75 -2.73 2.24 -4.76
C ARG A 75 -2.14 1.61 -3.51
N TYR A 76 -2.94 1.42 -2.46
CA TYR A 76 -2.54 0.75 -1.21
C TYR A 76 -1.93 -0.64 -1.46
N TRP A 77 -2.66 -1.50 -2.17
CA TRP A 77 -2.18 -2.86 -2.42
C TRP A 77 -0.98 -2.88 -3.37
N ARG A 78 -0.95 -2.00 -4.38
CA ARG A 78 0.21 -1.88 -5.26
C ARG A 78 1.45 -1.41 -4.50
N ALA A 79 1.30 -0.42 -3.63
CA ALA A 79 2.37 0.07 -2.77
C ALA A 79 2.97 -1.08 -1.94
N ARG A 80 2.10 -1.83 -1.26
CA ARG A 80 2.49 -3.01 -0.48
C ARG A 80 3.25 -4.03 -1.33
N CYS A 81 2.75 -4.38 -2.51
CA CYS A 81 3.38 -5.39 -3.38
C CYS A 81 4.67 -4.93 -4.07
N LEU A 82 4.96 -3.62 -4.10
CA LEU A 82 6.25 -3.12 -4.58
C LEU A 82 7.30 -3.10 -3.46
N MET A 83 6.87 -3.13 -2.20
CA MET A 83 7.74 -3.12 -1.01
C MET A 83 8.01 -4.51 -0.42
N THR A 84 7.17 -5.50 -0.74
CA THR A 84 7.27 -6.90 -0.27
C THR A 84 7.18 -7.84 -1.46
#